data_AF-A0AAX1QYY5-F1
#
_entry.id   AF-A0AAX1QYY5-F1
#
_cell.length_a   1.000
_cell.length_b   1.000
_cell.length_c   1.000
_cell.angle_alpha   90.00
_cell.angle_beta   90.00
_cell.angle_gamma   90.00
#
_symmetry.space_group_name_H-M   'P 1'
#
loop_
_entity.id
_entity.type
_entity.pdbx_description
1 polymer ?
#
loop_
_entity_poly.entity_id
_entity_poly.type
_entity_poly.pdbx_seq_one_letter_code
_entity_poly.pdbx_strand_id
1 'polypeptide(L)'
;MSEFCFVHANEGKFVNANDKNKIRLDTGGHGQANLELLKRLRIGYEINVIFENGVRVGNVKNHKNKDKSENNGQTWLPKSWTEEMILEAGEDVAKSTENQNVPDGVIIYGTYQNVRIGLIKRDNKIVSFFPDSKQDCSVKWVNEKNTMDQSKLKRKKRNKNMKINIQKFKRIIKKRHQADRDIKLYLGRQSIWDTLVAFICKSEASFSGFIEYMKTKMTSYEYIILSEISDDIVAIFPWISFIKAYRFLEQRYPTTTKEYNIKLFIDDAEEYVLSKNN
;
A
#
# COMPACT_ATOMS: atom_id res chain seq x y z
N MET A 1 14.54 -13.59 4.27
CA MET A 1 13.44 -13.61 3.27
C MET A 1 13.80 -12.65 2.15
N SER A 2 13.48 -12.93 0.87
CA SER A 2 13.73 -11.94 -0.20
C SER A 2 12.74 -10.76 -0.10
N GLU A 3 13.16 -9.56 -0.48
CA GLU A 3 12.28 -8.37 -0.51
C GLU A 3 11.03 -8.61 -1.38
N PHE A 4 11.20 -9.26 -2.53
CA PHE A 4 10.09 -9.65 -3.39
C PHE A 4 9.10 -10.58 -2.68
N CYS A 5 9.59 -11.58 -1.95
CA CYS A 5 8.73 -12.49 -1.18
C CYS A 5 7.98 -11.73 -0.07
N PHE A 6 8.64 -10.82 0.63
CA PHE A 6 8.01 -10.02 1.67
C PHE A 6 6.86 -9.17 1.10
N VAL A 7 7.10 -8.40 0.04
CA VAL A 7 6.05 -7.59 -0.61
C VAL A 7 4.92 -8.48 -1.13
N HIS A 8 5.24 -9.61 -1.74
CA HIS A 8 4.24 -10.57 -2.22
C HIS A 8 3.39 -11.15 -1.08
N ALA A 9 4.01 -11.51 0.04
CA ALA A 9 3.32 -12.03 1.20
C ALA A 9 2.48 -10.94 1.90
N ASN A 10 3.01 -9.73 2.08
CA ASN A 10 2.35 -8.66 2.83
C ASN A 10 1.25 -7.96 2.01
N GLU A 11 1.55 -7.58 0.77
CA GLU A 11 0.68 -6.78 -0.11
C GLU A 11 -0.04 -7.63 -1.17
N GLY A 12 0.64 -8.62 -1.74
CA GLY A 12 0.12 -9.45 -2.83
C GLY A 12 0.40 -8.90 -4.24
N LYS A 13 0.21 -9.75 -5.24
CA LYS A 13 0.34 -9.40 -6.65
C LYS A 13 -1.03 -9.12 -7.26
N PHE A 14 -1.21 -7.93 -7.80
CA PHE A 14 -2.44 -7.52 -8.49
C PHE A 14 -2.25 -7.53 -10.00
N VAL A 15 -3.31 -7.87 -10.74
CA VAL A 15 -3.33 -7.90 -12.21
C VAL A 15 -4.63 -7.29 -12.73
N ASN A 16 -4.63 -6.89 -14.00
CA ASN A 16 -5.86 -6.52 -14.69
C ASN A 16 -6.74 -7.76 -14.87
N ALA A 17 -8.02 -7.62 -14.53
CA ALA A 17 -9.04 -8.57 -14.94
C ALA A 17 -9.30 -8.36 -16.44
N ASN A 18 -9.38 -9.47 -17.19
CA ASN A 18 -9.59 -9.48 -18.64
C ASN A 18 -10.87 -8.74 -19.07
N ASP A 19 -11.81 -8.56 -18.14
CA ASP A 19 -13.02 -7.78 -18.33
C ASP A 19 -12.98 -6.48 -17.50
N LYS A 20 -12.97 -5.33 -18.19
CA LYS A 20 -13.41 -4.00 -17.70
C LYS A 20 -12.42 -3.13 -16.92
N ASN A 21 -11.09 -3.18 -17.19
CA ASN A 21 -10.10 -2.34 -16.47
C ASN A 21 -10.18 -2.46 -14.94
N LYS A 22 -10.64 -3.61 -14.43
CA LYS A 22 -10.76 -3.86 -13.00
C LYS A 22 -9.50 -4.55 -12.50
N ILE A 23 -8.91 -4.04 -11.43
CA ILE A 23 -7.78 -4.69 -10.77
C ILE A 23 -8.32 -5.85 -9.91
N ARG A 24 -7.59 -6.97 -9.88
CA ARG A 24 -7.86 -8.10 -8.98
C ARG A 24 -6.60 -8.67 -8.35
N LEU A 25 -6.74 -9.29 -7.19
CA LEU A 25 -5.66 -10.06 -6.55
C LEU A 25 -5.42 -11.36 -7.33
N ASP A 26 -4.16 -11.63 -7.66
CA ASP A 26 -3.69 -12.84 -8.35
C ASP A 26 -3.17 -13.87 -7.33
N THR A 27 -2.18 -13.46 -6.53
CA THR A 27 -1.46 -14.32 -5.58
C THR A 27 -0.95 -13.51 -4.38
N GLY A 28 -0.64 -14.19 -3.27
CA GLY A 28 -0.10 -13.58 -2.06
C GLY A 28 -1.15 -12.77 -1.28
N GLY A 29 -0.70 -11.70 -0.61
CA GLY A 29 -1.59 -10.76 0.06
C GLY A 29 -2.16 -11.27 1.37
N HIS A 30 -1.29 -11.76 2.24
CA HIS A 30 -1.57 -12.36 3.54
C HIS A 30 -1.36 -11.39 4.71
N GLY A 31 -0.70 -10.25 4.50
CA GLY A 31 -0.49 -9.26 5.56
C GLY A 31 -1.67 -8.31 5.76
N GLN A 32 -1.58 -7.47 6.80
CA GLN A 32 -2.55 -6.40 7.01
C GLN A 32 -2.52 -5.36 5.87
N ALA A 33 -1.36 -5.14 5.26
CA ALA A 33 -1.20 -4.23 4.13
C ALA A 33 -2.11 -4.61 2.95
N ASN A 34 -2.29 -5.91 2.68
CA ASN A 34 -3.21 -6.37 1.64
C ASN A 34 -4.66 -5.92 1.91
N LEU A 35 -5.16 -6.06 3.14
CA LEU A 35 -6.51 -5.63 3.48
C LEU A 35 -6.70 -4.12 3.29
N GLU A 36 -5.67 -3.31 3.62
CA GLU A 36 -5.70 -1.87 3.35
C GLU A 36 -5.64 -1.55 1.84
N LEU A 37 -4.87 -2.31 1.06
CA LEU A 37 -4.85 -2.19 -0.41
C LEU A 37 -6.19 -2.58 -1.02
N LEU A 38 -6.83 -3.67 -0.58
CA LEU A 38 -8.15 -4.08 -1.05
C LEU A 38 -9.19 -2.99 -0.80
N LYS A 39 -9.18 -2.34 0.38
CA LYS A 39 -10.03 -1.18 0.67
C LYS A 39 -9.76 -0.02 -0.28
N ARG A 40 -8.49 0.35 -0.48
CA ARG A 40 -8.07 1.45 -1.39
C ARG A 40 -8.49 1.19 -2.83
N LEU A 41 -8.33 -0.05 -3.29
CA LEU A 41 -8.69 -0.53 -4.62
C LEU A 41 -10.20 -0.81 -4.76
N ARG A 42 -10.97 -0.71 -3.68
CA ARG A 42 -12.41 -0.98 -3.62
C ARG A 42 -12.75 -2.41 -4.05
N ILE A 43 -11.89 -3.34 -3.69
CA ILE A 43 -12.07 -4.78 -3.84
C ILE A 43 -12.66 -5.28 -2.53
N GLY A 44 -13.87 -5.82 -2.58
CA GLY A 44 -14.52 -6.38 -1.39
C GLY A 44 -13.79 -7.61 -0.88
N TYR A 45 -13.86 -7.85 0.42
CA TYR A 45 -13.37 -9.07 1.04
C TYR A 45 -14.25 -9.42 2.23
N GLU A 46 -14.18 -10.68 2.65
CA GLU A 46 -14.88 -11.22 3.81
C GLU A 46 -13.87 -11.98 4.66
N ILE A 47 -13.87 -11.73 5.96
CA ILE A 47 -13.22 -12.56 6.97
C ILE A 47 -14.36 -13.33 7.64
N ASN A 48 -14.34 -14.64 7.49
CA ASN A 48 -15.40 -15.54 7.95
C ASN A 48 -14.97 -16.34 9.18
N VAL A 49 -13.65 -16.51 9.37
CA VAL A 49 -13.08 -17.25 10.49
C VAL A 49 -11.86 -16.50 11.03
N ILE A 50 -11.73 -16.46 12.35
CA ILE A 50 -10.52 -16.03 13.05
C ILE A 50 -10.12 -17.13 14.02
N PHE A 51 -8.90 -17.64 13.87
CA PHE A 51 -8.29 -18.56 14.83
C PHE A 51 -7.93 -17.84 16.13
N GLU A 52 -7.86 -18.54 17.25
CA GLU A 52 -7.50 -17.91 18.55
C GLU A 52 -6.14 -17.21 18.53
N ASN A 53 -5.20 -17.72 17.73
CA ASN A 53 -3.89 -17.09 17.50
C ASN A 53 -3.95 -15.85 16.58
N GLY A 54 -5.13 -15.48 16.10
CA GLY A 54 -5.38 -14.27 15.30
C GLY A 54 -5.30 -14.46 13.79
N VAL A 55 -4.95 -15.65 13.27
CA VAL A 55 -5.00 -15.91 11.82
C VAL A 55 -6.44 -15.78 11.32
N ARG A 56 -6.62 -15.10 10.19
CA ARG A 56 -7.92 -14.77 9.61
C ARG A 56 -8.10 -15.53 8.31
N VAL A 57 -9.31 -16.02 8.04
CA VAL A 57 -9.62 -16.79 6.83
C VAL A 57 -10.90 -16.26 6.21
N GLY A 58 -10.93 -16.21 4.88
CA GLY A 58 -12.11 -15.83 4.13
C GLY A 58 -11.84 -15.63 2.65
N ASN A 59 -12.48 -14.62 2.07
CA ASN A 59 -12.65 -14.46 0.63
C ASN A 59 -12.22 -13.06 0.16
N VAL A 60 -11.65 -12.98 -1.04
CA VAL A 60 -11.40 -11.72 -1.75
C VAL A 60 -12.24 -11.70 -3.03
N LYS A 61 -13.14 -10.73 -3.15
CA LYS A 61 -14.04 -10.63 -4.30
C LYS A 61 -13.25 -10.50 -5.60
N ASN A 62 -13.62 -11.28 -6.62
CA ASN A 62 -12.99 -11.26 -7.94
C ASN A 62 -11.51 -11.68 -7.90
N HIS A 63 -11.08 -12.41 -6.87
CA HIS A 63 -9.76 -13.03 -6.85
C HIS A 63 -9.57 -13.93 -8.08
N LYS A 64 -8.36 -14.01 -8.64
CA LYS A 64 -8.08 -14.81 -9.84
C LYS A 64 -8.29 -16.31 -9.60
N ASN A 65 -7.84 -16.81 -8.45
CA ASN A 65 -8.20 -18.14 -7.94
C ASN A 65 -9.62 -18.12 -7.34
N LYS A 66 -10.47 -19.06 -7.77
CA LYS A 66 -11.89 -19.16 -7.38
C LYS A 66 -12.08 -19.53 -5.90
N ASP A 67 -11.27 -20.44 -5.36
CA ASP A 67 -11.38 -20.86 -3.96
C ASP A 67 -11.12 -19.69 -3.01
N LYS A 68 -10.17 -18.82 -3.38
CA LYS A 68 -9.88 -17.58 -2.65
C LYS A 68 -10.95 -16.50 -2.83
N SER A 69 -11.84 -16.64 -3.82
CA SER A 69 -12.94 -15.72 -4.04
C SER A 69 -14.23 -16.13 -3.33
N GLU A 70 -14.46 -17.42 -3.14
CA GLU A 70 -15.78 -17.94 -2.74
C GLU A 70 -15.73 -18.98 -1.59
N ASN A 71 -14.60 -19.67 -1.38
CA ASN A 71 -14.52 -20.90 -0.56
C ASN A 71 -13.57 -20.79 0.65
N ASN A 72 -13.44 -19.61 1.26
CA ASN A 72 -12.54 -19.37 2.39
C ASN A 72 -11.06 -19.68 2.08
N GLY A 73 -10.64 -19.56 0.83
CA GLY A 73 -9.28 -19.91 0.41
C GLY A 73 -8.22 -18.85 0.71
N GLN A 74 -8.59 -17.62 1.07
CA GLN A 74 -7.63 -16.58 1.41
C GLN A 74 -7.39 -16.55 2.92
N THR A 75 -6.12 -16.60 3.31
CA THR A 75 -5.68 -16.47 4.69
C THR A 75 -4.96 -15.14 4.89
N TRP A 76 -5.08 -14.56 6.09
CA TRP A 76 -4.30 -13.41 6.52
C TRP A 76 -3.69 -13.67 7.89
N LEU A 77 -2.51 -13.10 8.10
CA LEU A 77 -1.82 -13.11 9.37
C LEU A 77 -2.63 -12.36 10.43
N PRO A 78 -2.29 -12.52 11.73
CA PRO A 78 -2.87 -11.70 12.77
C PRO A 78 -2.72 -10.21 12.46
N LYS A 79 -3.75 -9.43 12.81
CA LYS A 79 -3.75 -7.98 12.58
C LYS A 79 -2.59 -7.27 13.30
N SER A 80 -2.14 -7.84 14.41
CA SER A 80 -1.04 -7.32 15.24
C SER A 80 0.35 -7.59 14.68
N TRP A 81 0.50 -8.46 13.66
CA TRP A 81 1.81 -8.76 13.10
C TRP A 81 2.36 -7.57 12.31
N THR A 82 3.54 -7.09 12.72
CA THR A 82 4.30 -6.05 12.04
C THR A 82 5.13 -6.61 10.89
N GLU A 83 5.78 -5.73 10.12
CA GLU A 83 6.66 -6.14 9.03
C GLU A 83 7.86 -6.94 9.57
N GLU A 84 8.41 -6.51 10.71
CA GLU A 84 9.52 -7.17 11.42
C GLU A 84 9.12 -8.59 11.84
N MET A 85 7.94 -8.75 12.44
CA MET A 85 7.45 -10.08 12.86
C MET A 85 7.30 -11.05 11.68
N ILE A 86 6.89 -10.57 10.51
CA ILE A 86 6.78 -11.40 9.30
C ILE A 86 8.16 -11.87 8.84
N LEU A 87 9.15 -10.97 8.84
CA LEU A 87 10.52 -11.28 8.46
C LEU A 87 11.17 -12.27 9.44
N GLU A 88 11.02 -12.03 10.74
CA GLU A 88 11.52 -12.90 11.80
C GLU A 88 10.89 -14.30 11.73
N ALA A 89 9.56 -14.39 11.60
CA ALA A 89 8.86 -15.66 11.49
C ALA A 89 9.34 -16.49 10.30
N GLY A 90 9.57 -15.84 9.15
CA GLY A 90 10.10 -16.52 7.97
C GLY A 90 11.51 -17.07 8.19
N GLU A 91 12.39 -16.29 8.82
CA GLU A 91 13.76 -16.70 9.13
C GLU A 91 13.83 -17.82 10.16
N ASP A 92 13.06 -17.69 11.25
CA ASP A 92 12.99 -18.67 12.34
C ASP A 92 12.56 -20.05 11.82
N VAL A 93 11.43 -20.11 11.11
CA VAL A 93 10.93 -21.38 10.55
C VAL A 93 11.87 -21.96 9.50
N ALA A 94 12.50 -21.14 8.66
CA ALA A 94 13.42 -21.62 7.63
C ALA A 94 14.73 -22.20 8.19
N LYS A 95 15.19 -21.70 9.35
CA LYS A 95 16.44 -22.11 10.02
C LYS A 95 16.26 -23.26 11.01
N SER A 96 15.03 -23.62 11.36
CA SER A 96 14.78 -24.77 12.23
C SER A 96 15.37 -26.06 11.67
N THR A 97 15.80 -26.95 12.57
CA THR A 97 16.56 -28.17 12.27
C THR A 97 15.84 -29.10 11.30
N GLU A 98 14.51 -29.14 11.37
CA GLU A 98 13.64 -29.94 10.51
C GLU A 98 13.54 -29.37 9.08
N ASN A 99 13.78 -28.07 8.94
CA ASN A 99 13.47 -27.30 7.72
C ASN A 99 14.71 -26.84 6.95
N GLN A 100 15.88 -26.82 7.60
CA GLN A 100 17.12 -26.33 7.00
C GLN A 100 17.51 -27.10 5.72
N ASN A 101 17.28 -28.43 5.69
CA ASN A 101 17.73 -29.32 4.60
C ASN A 101 16.61 -29.77 3.64
N VAL A 102 15.42 -29.18 3.73
CA VAL A 102 14.30 -29.53 2.84
C VAL A 102 14.62 -29.11 1.39
N PRO A 103 14.35 -29.95 0.37
CA PRO A 103 14.59 -29.62 -1.03
C PRO A 103 13.86 -28.37 -1.51
N ASP A 104 14.44 -27.71 -2.52
CA ASP A 104 13.86 -26.54 -3.15
C ASP A 104 12.46 -26.80 -3.74
N GLY A 105 11.59 -25.80 -3.64
CA GLY A 105 10.22 -25.85 -4.17
C GLY A 105 9.22 -26.62 -3.30
N VAL A 106 9.67 -27.30 -2.25
CA VAL A 106 8.79 -27.98 -1.29
C VAL A 106 8.25 -26.98 -0.28
N ILE A 107 6.97 -27.15 0.10
CA ILE A 107 6.37 -26.35 1.17
C ILE A 107 6.88 -26.89 2.50
N ILE A 108 7.44 -25.98 3.28
CA ILE A 108 7.92 -26.17 4.63
C ILE A 108 6.92 -25.52 5.57
N TYR A 109 6.66 -26.15 6.71
CA TYR A 109 5.82 -25.58 7.74
C TYR A 109 6.57 -25.43 9.06
N GLY A 110 6.16 -24.44 9.85
CA GLY A 110 6.59 -24.28 11.23
C GLY A 110 5.69 -23.31 11.97
N THR A 111 5.93 -23.15 13.26
CA THR A 111 5.11 -22.31 14.13
C THR A 111 5.96 -21.21 14.73
N TYR A 112 5.55 -19.95 14.54
CA TYR A 112 6.16 -18.79 15.18
C TYR A 112 5.08 -18.07 15.98
N GLN A 113 5.33 -17.83 17.28
CA GLN A 113 4.36 -17.22 18.21
C GLN A 113 2.94 -17.82 18.10
N ASN A 114 2.86 -19.16 18.14
CA ASN A 114 1.62 -19.94 18.01
C ASN A 114 0.90 -19.83 16.67
N VAL A 115 1.48 -19.20 15.65
CA VAL A 115 0.95 -19.14 14.28
C VAL A 115 1.70 -20.12 13.40
N ARG A 116 0.98 -21.11 12.85
CA ARG A 116 1.50 -22.05 11.86
C ARG A 116 1.60 -21.35 10.50
N ILE A 117 2.80 -21.29 9.96
CA ILE A 117 3.10 -20.67 8.66
C ILE A 117 3.69 -21.69 7.70
N GLY A 118 3.44 -21.48 6.41
CA GLY A 118 4.05 -22.20 5.30
C GLY A 118 5.03 -21.31 4.55
N LEU A 119 6.15 -21.88 4.11
CA LEU A 119 7.14 -21.20 3.28
C LEU A 119 7.71 -22.12 2.19
N ILE A 120 8.22 -21.53 1.12
CA ILE A 120 8.93 -22.26 0.05
C ILE A 120 10.30 -21.63 -0.13
N LYS A 121 11.34 -22.47 -0.21
CA LYS A 121 12.72 -22.04 -0.50
C LYS A 121 13.13 -22.38 -1.94
N ARG A 122 13.95 -21.53 -2.53
CA ARG A 122 14.72 -21.77 -3.76
C ARG A 122 16.10 -21.14 -3.63
N ASP A 123 17.16 -21.89 -3.90
CA ASP A 123 18.54 -21.44 -3.75
C ASP A 123 18.79 -20.83 -2.36
N ASN A 124 18.32 -21.52 -1.30
CA ASN A 124 18.36 -21.06 0.09
C ASN A 124 17.64 -19.73 0.40
N LYS A 125 16.84 -19.20 -0.53
CA LYS A 125 16.04 -17.99 -0.33
C LYS A 125 14.57 -18.35 -0.16
N ILE A 126 13.90 -17.71 0.80
CA ILE A 126 12.45 -17.80 0.95
C ILE A 126 11.80 -17.03 -0.21
N VAL A 127 11.03 -17.73 -1.03
CA VAL A 127 10.34 -17.22 -2.23
C VAL A 127 8.81 -17.23 -2.11
N SER A 128 8.27 -17.89 -1.09
CA SER A 128 6.85 -17.84 -0.73
C SER A 128 6.69 -17.93 0.78
N PHE A 129 5.68 -17.24 1.30
CA PHE A 129 5.33 -17.20 2.72
C PHE A 129 3.81 -17.00 2.86
N PHE A 130 3.16 -17.78 3.71
CA PHE A 130 1.73 -17.64 3.97
C PHE A 130 1.34 -18.23 5.34
N PRO A 131 0.33 -17.67 6.03
CA PRO A 131 -0.29 -18.35 7.15
C PRO A 131 -1.06 -19.57 6.65
N ASP A 132 -0.89 -20.70 7.33
CA ASP A 132 -1.62 -21.89 6.96
C ASP A 132 -3.12 -21.75 7.28
N SER A 133 -3.95 -22.32 6.41
CA SER A 133 -5.40 -22.43 6.61
C SER A 133 -5.77 -23.41 7.73
N LYS A 134 -4.82 -24.24 8.18
CA LYS A 134 -4.95 -25.12 9.34
C LYS A 134 -4.04 -24.62 10.45
N GLN A 135 -4.64 -24.18 11.56
CA GLN A 135 -3.91 -23.79 12.77
C GLN A 135 -4.22 -24.79 13.88
N ASP A 136 -3.27 -24.96 14.80
CA ASP A 136 -3.43 -25.82 15.97
C ASP A 136 -4.08 -25.04 17.13
N CYS A 137 -5.25 -24.48 16.86
CA CYS A 137 -6.07 -23.79 17.86
C CYS A 137 -7.52 -23.73 17.41
N SER A 138 -8.41 -23.36 18.32
CA SER A 138 -9.83 -23.29 17.99
C SER A 138 -10.15 -22.09 17.08
N VAL A 139 -11.33 -22.15 16.45
CA VAL A 139 -11.81 -21.13 15.50
C VAL A 139 -12.99 -20.37 16.08
N LYS A 140 -13.04 -19.07 15.79
CA LYS A 140 -14.21 -18.22 15.99
C LYS A 140 -14.79 -17.88 14.62
N TRP A 141 -16.03 -18.26 14.39
CA TRP A 141 -16.78 -17.83 13.21
C TRP A 141 -17.17 -16.37 13.38
N VAL A 142 -16.83 -15.57 12.38
CA VAL A 142 -17.12 -14.14 12.35
C VAL A 142 -17.82 -13.79 11.04
N ASN A 143 -18.42 -12.61 10.98
CA ASN A 143 -19.05 -12.10 9.76
C ASN A 143 -18.50 -10.69 9.48
N GLU A 144 -17.17 -10.59 9.42
CA GLU A 144 -16.48 -9.34 9.15
C GLU A 144 -16.38 -9.14 7.64
N LYS A 145 -17.30 -8.36 7.09
CA LYS A 145 -17.36 -8.12 5.65
C LYS A 145 -17.04 -6.69 5.32
N ASN A 146 -16.11 -6.51 4.39
CA ASN A 146 -16.05 -5.28 3.61
C ASN A 146 -16.99 -5.40 2.41
N THR A 147 -18.28 -5.26 2.70
CA THR A 147 -19.28 -5.03 1.66
C THR A 147 -19.23 -3.56 1.27
N MET A 148 -18.37 -3.20 0.32
CA MET A 148 -18.69 -2.01 -0.48
C MET A 148 -19.93 -2.34 -1.32
N ASP A 149 -21.10 -2.25 -0.67
CA ASP A 149 -22.42 -2.47 -1.23
C ASP A 149 -22.75 -1.31 -2.19
N GLN A 150 -22.71 -1.62 -3.48
CA GLN A 150 -23.03 -0.67 -4.54
C GLN A 150 -24.49 -0.18 -4.48
N SER A 151 -25.39 -0.90 -3.78
CA SER A 151 -26.82 -0.59 -3.68
C SER A 151 -27.14 0.41 -2.56
N LYS A 152 -26.52 0.32 -1.37
CA LYS A 152 -26.58 1.38 -0.33
C LYS A 152 -25.96 2.72 -0.79
N LEU A 153 -25.09 2.71 -1.80
CA LEU A 153 -24.61 3.93 -2.47
C LEU A 153 -25.66 4.65 -3.33
N LYS A 154 -26.76 4.01 -3.74
CA LYS A 154 -27.83 4.69 -4.50
C LYS A 154 -28.61 5.67 -3.62
N ARG A 155 -28.72 5.44 -2.31
CA ARG A 155 -29.35 6.40 -1.34
C ARG A 155 -28.34 7.41 -0.79
N LYS A 156 -27.04 7.08 -0.77
CA LYS A 156 -25.92 8.00 -0.52
C LYS A 156 -25.41 8.73 -1.79
N LYS A 157 -26.26 8.84 -2.83
CA LYS A 157 -25.99 9.58 -4.09
C LYS A 157 -25.84 11.11 -3.92
N ARG A 158 -25.73 11.62 -2.69
CA ARG A 158 -25.54 13.05 -2.38
C ARG A 158 -24.14 13.44 -1.86
N ASN A 159 -23.21 12.50 -1.62
CA ASN A 159 -21.80 12.81 -1.30
C ASN A 159 -20.83 12.01 -2.19
N LYS A 160 -20.90 12.27 -3.50
CA LYS A 160 -20.15 11.57 -4.55
C LYS A 160 -18.80 12.25 -4.78
N ASN A 161 -17.71 11.46 -4.75
CA ASN A 161 -16.34 11.77 -5.19
C ASN A 161 -15.62 12.96 -4.55
N MET A 162 -14.66 12.66 -3.69
CA MET A 162 -13.51 13.55 -3.46
C MET A 162 -12.20 12.80 -3.73
N LYS A 163 -12.11 12.16 -4.91
CA LYS A 163 -10.79 11.96 -5.54
C LYS A 163 -10.23 13.35 -5.83
N ILE A 164 -8.93 13.54 -5.65
CA ILE A 164 -8.29 14.82 -5.93
C ILE A 164 -8.68 15.33 -7.34
N ASN A 165 -9.16 16.57 -7.41
CA ASN A 165 -9.49 17.20 -8.68
C ASN A 165 -8.18 17.67 -9.34
N ILE A 166 -7.59 16.81 -10.17
CA ILE A 166 -6.33 17.09 -10.87
C ILE A 166 -6.41 18.34 -11.76
N GLN A 167 -7.58 18.65 -12.34
CA GLN A 167 -7.76 19.90 -13.10
C GLN A 167 -7.57 21.13 -12.20
N LYS A 168 -8.08 21.06 -10.96
CA LYS A 168 -7.88 22.11 -9.95
C LYS A 168 -6.42 22.17 -9.48
N PHE A 169 -5.78 21.03 -9.22
CA PHE A 169 -4.33 20.96 -8.94
C PHE A 169 -3.51 21.68 -10.01
N LYS A 170 -3.71 21.33 -11.28
CA LYS A 170 -3.04 21.95 -12.43
C LYS A 170 -3.31 23.44 -12.54
N ARG A 171 -4.53 23.90 -12.22
CA ARG A 171 -4.86 25.33 -12.18
C ARG A 171 -4.09 26.06 -11.09
N ILE A 172 -3.89 25.46 -9.92
CA ILE A 172 -3.12 26.07 -8.82
C ILE A 172 -1.64 26.18 -9.24
N ILE A 173 -1.07 25.11 -9.80
CA ILE A 173 0.31 25.11 -10.34
C ILE A 173 0.48 26.15 -11.45
N LYS A 174 -0.49 26.30 -12.36
CA LYS A 174 -0.42 27.32 -13.40
C LYS A 174 -0.37 28.74 -12.81
N LYS A 175 -1.10 29.00 -11.72
CA LYS A 175 -1.01 30.28 -11.00
C LYS A 175 0.36 30.47 -10.36
N ARG A 176 0.95 29.41 -9.80
CA ARG A 176 2.32 29.43 -9.27
C ARG A 176 3.36 29.79 -10.34
N HIS A 177 3.25 29.21 -11.54
CA HIS A 177 4.12 29.55 -12.67
C HIS A 177 3.99 31.00 -13.12
N GLN A 178 2.77 31.55 -13.06
CA GLN A 178 2.51 32.96 -13.39
C GLN A 178 3.09 33.91 -12.33
N ALA A 179 3.07 33.51 -11.06
CA ALA A 179 3.61 34.31 -9.96
C ALA A 179 5.13 34.55 -10.06
N ASP A 180 5.88 33.68 -10.74
CA ASP A 180 7.32 33.91 -10.98
C ASP A 180 7.59 35.07 -11.96
N ARG A 181 6.58 35.53 -12.69
CA ARG A 181 6.71 36.58 -13.71
C ARG A 181 6.04 37.89 -13.30
N ASP A 182 5.35 37.91 -12.16
CA ASP A 182 4.60 39.07 -11.67
C ASP A 182 4.87 39.29 -10.18
N ILE A 183 5.56 40.40 -9.88
CA ILE A 183 6.01 40.74 -8.52
C ILE A 183 4.85 40.92 -7.51
N LYS A 184 3.64 41.28 -7.97
CA LYS A 184 2.46 41.37 -7.09
C LYS A 184 1.95 40.00 -6.67
N LEU A 185 2.05 39.01 -7.56
CA LEU A 185 1.71 37.62 -7.27
C LEU A 185 2.83 36.89 -6.51
N TYR A 186 4.08 37.29 -6.73
CA TYR A 186 5.26 36.80 -5.98
C TYR A 186 5.13 37.03 -4.47
N LEU A 187 4.63 38.20 -4.05
CA LEU A 187 4.38 38.50 -2.62
C LEU A 187 3.26 37.62 -2.01
N GLY A 188 2.41 37.02 -2.83
CA GLY A 188 1.38 36.05 -2.41
C GLY A 188 1.85 34.60 -2.42
N ARG A 189 3.14 34.32 -2.67
CA ARG A 189 3.69 32.96 -2.87
C ARG A 189 3.35 31.98 -1.75
N GLN A 190 3.48 32.38 -0.48
CA GLN A 190 3.14 31.53 0.67
C GLN A 190 1.67 31.06 0.61
N SER A 191 0.74 31.96 0.25
CA SER A 191 -0.69 31.62 0.16
C SER A 191 -1.00 30.59 -0.93
N ILE A 192 -0.18 30.52 -1.99
CA ILE A 192 -0.34 29.53 -3.07
C ILE A 192 0.12 28.15 -2.58
N TRP A 193 1.21 28.09 -1.81
CA TRP A 193 1.68 26.85 -1.17
C TRP A 193 0.68 26.32 -0.17
N ASP A 194 0.21 27.16 0.75
CA ASP A 194 -0.81 26.78 1.73
C ASP A 194 -2.08 26.27 1.02
N THR A 195 -2.48 26.92 -0.08
CA THR A 195 -3.62 26.48 -0.90
C THR A 195 -3.37 25.11 -1.54
N LEU A 196 -2.15 24.86 -2.01
CA LEU A 196 -1.78 23.62 -2.68
C LEU A 196 -1.72 22.47 -1.67
N VAL A 197 -1.07 22.68 -0.53
CA VAL A 197 -1.00 21.73 0.59
C VAL A 197 -2.40 21.44 1.14
N ALA A 198 -3.19 22.47 1.46
CA ALA A 198 -4.56 22.27 1.96
C ALA A 198 -5.46 21.56 0.94
N PHE A 199 -5.23 21.76 -0.36
CA PHE A 199 -5.97 21.06 -1.41
C PHE A 199 -5.56 19.58 -1.52
N ILE A 200 -4.26 19.29 -1.53
CA ILE A 200 -3.71 17.93 -1.60
C ILE A 200 -4.12 17.16 -0.34
N CYS A 201 -3.84 17.74 0.82
CA CYS A 201 -4.05 17.16 2.14
C CYS A 201 -5.47 17.36 2.69
N LYS A 202 -6.43 17.76 1.85
CA LYS A 202 -7.82 18.02 2.27
C LYS A 202 -8.47 16.83 3.01
N SER A 203 -8.09 15.61 2.64
CA SER A 203 -8.49 14.38 3.30
C SER A 203 -7.56 13.25 2.88
N GLU A 204 -7.54 12.16 3.64
CA GLU A 204 -6.81 10.93 3.27
C GLU A 204 -7.18 10.42 1.87
N ALA A 205 -8.44 10.54 1.47
CA ALA A 205 -8.90 10.15 0.14
C ALA A 205 -8.36 11.05 -0.98
N SER A 206 -8.23 12.36 -0.70
CA SER A 206 -7.59 13.30 -1.62
C SER A 206 -6.11 12.99 -1.75
N PHE A 207 -5.43 12.78 -0.62
CA PHE A 207 -4.00 12.51 -0.56
C PHE A 207 -3.64 11.17 -1.21
N SER A 208 -4.40 10.10 -0.94
CA SER A 208 -4.23 8.82 -1.62
C SER A 208 -4.41 8.94 -3.14
N GLY A 209 -5.37 9.75 -3.59
CA GLY A 209 -5.55 10.06 -5.01
C GLY A 209 -4.38 10.83 -5.62
N PHE A 210 -3.71 11.68 -4.82
CA PHE A 210 -2.52 12.40 -5.23
C PHE A 210 -1.31 11.49 -5.37
N ILE A 211 -1.09 10.56 -4.43
CA ILE A 211 -0.04 9.53 -4.51
C ILE A 211 -0.18 8.68 -5.78
N GLU A 212 -1.41 8.31 -6.15
CA GLU A 212 -1.67 7.58 -7.40
C GLU A 212 -1.35 8.44 -8.65
N TYR A 213 -1.64 9.74 -8.58
CA TYR A 213 -1.28 10.67 -9.65
C TYR A 213 0.23 10.80 -9.81
N MET A 214 1.00 10.87 -8.71
CA MET A 214 2.47 10.86 -8.70
C MET A 214 3.02 9.67 -9.50
N LYS A 215 2.54 8.46 -9.19
CA LYS A 215 3.04 7.22 -9.82
C LYS A 215 2.68 7.09 -11.30
N THR A 216 1.60 7.73 -11.74
CA THR A 216 1.05 7.50 -13.09
C THR A 216 1.32 8.66 -14.05
N LYS A 217 0.84 9.86 -13.72
CA LYS A 217 0.62 10.95 -14.68
C LYS A 217 1.36 12.25 -14.33
N MET A 218 2.00 12.33 -13.17
CA MET A 218 2.71 13.53 -12.75
C MET A 218 3.87 13.82 -13.70
N THR A 219 3.95 15.07 -14.13
CA THR A 219 4.99 15.58 -15.03
C THR A 219 6.25 16.00 -14.26
N SER A 220 7.39 16.14 -14.95
CA SER A 220 8.63 16.64 -14.32
C SER A 220 8.46 18.02 -13.69
N TYR A 221 7.70 18.92 -14.33
CA TYR A 221 7.42 20.25 -13.77
C TYR A 221 6.61 20.18 -12.48
N GLU A 222 5.55 19.36 -12.45
CA GLU A 222 4.76 19.17 -11.23
C GLU A 222 5.55 18.51 -10.10
N TYR A 223 6.55 17.68 -10.45
CA TYR A 223 7.49 17.07 -9.52
C TYR A 223 8.47 18.10 -8.91
N ILE A 224 8.94 19.08 -9.68
CA ILE A 224 9.71 20.22 -9.13
C ILE A 224 8.84 20.98 -8.12
N ILE A 225 7.60 21.29 -8.47
CA ILE A 225 6.69 22.00 -7.57
C ILE A 225 6.38 21.20 -6.31
N LEU A 226 6.37 19.87 -6.39
CA LEU A 226 6.22 19.00 -5.23
C LEU A 226 7.38 19.14 -4.24
N SER A 227 8.62 19.35 -4.70
CA SER A 227 9.77 19.50 -3.80
C SER A 227 9.74 20.79 -3.00
N GLU A 228 9.03 21.80 -3.48
CA GLU A 228 8.84 23.06 -2.74
C GLU A 228 7.80 22.94 -1.61
N ILE A 229 7.04 21.84 -1.52
CA ILE A 229 5.99 21.65 -0.49
C ILE A 229 6.04 20.28 0.19
N SER A 230 7.09 19.49 -0.02
CA SER A 230 7.14 18.11 0.50
C SER A 230 7.11 18.08 2.03
N ASP A 231 7.79 19.02 2.68
CA ASP A 231 7.90 19.09 4.14
C ASP A 231 6.54 19.38 4.79
N ASP A 232 5.78 20.32 4.21
CA ASP A 232 4.42 20.64 4.65
C ASP A 232 3.46 19.46 4.45
N ILE A 233 3.62 18.71 3.34
CA ILE A 233 2.82 17.52 3.07
C ILE A 233 3.08 16.44 4.12
N VAL A 234 4.36 16.12 4.40
CA VAL A 234 4.69 15.05 5.35
C VAL A 234 4.39 15.43 6.80
N ALA A 235 4.41 16.72 7.13
CA ALA A 235 3.95 17.21 8.42
C ALA A 235 2.45 16.92 8.67
N ILE A 236 1.62 16.89 7.62
CA ILE A 236 0.19 16.58 7.72
C ILE A 236 -0.07 15.08 7.60
N PHE A 237 0.52 14.43 6.60
CA PHE A 237 0.35 13.00 6.34
C PHE A 237 1.70 12.30 6.20
N PRO A 238 2.28 11.81 7.31
CA PRO A 238 3.60 11.17 7.33
C PRO A 238 3.51 9.73 6.83
N TRP A 239 3.11 9.55 5.57
CA TRP A 239 2.83 8.24 4.99
C TRP A 239 4.03 7.72 4.21
N ILE A 240 4.56 6.56 4.59
CA ILE A 240 5.61 5.85 3.84
C ILE A 240 5.22 5.67 2.35
N SER A 241 3.93 5.48 2.06
CA SER A 241 3.45 5.36 0.66
C SER A 241 3.65 6.62 -0.20
N PHE A 242 3.72 7.80 0.42
CA PHE A 242 4.09 9.05 -0.26
C PHE A 242 5.58 9.06 -0.60
N ILE A 243 6.44 8.71 0.36
CA ILE A 243 7.89 8.59 0.14
C ILE A 243 8.20 7.60 -0.98
N LYS A 244 7.58 6.41 -0.97
CA LYS A 244 7.73 5.42 -2.05
C LYS A 244 7.32 5.99 -3.42
N ALA A 245 6.27 6.81 -3.49
CA ALA A 245 5.85 7.47 -4.73
C ALA A 245 6.80 8.60 -5.15
N TYR A 246 7.42 9.27 -4.17
CA TYR A 246 8.35 10.36 -4.40
C TYR A 246 9.70 9.83 -4.92
N ARG A 247 10.21 8.75 -4.33
CA ARG A 247 11.35 7.96 -4.83
C ARG A 247 11.10 7.39 -6.23
N PHE A 248 9.88 6.97 -6.53
CA PHE A 248 9.52 6.57 -7.89
C PHE A 248 9.68 7.72 -8.90
N LEU A 249 9.31 8.96 -8.52
CA LEU A 249 9.52 10.14 -9.35
C LEU A 249 11.00 10.51 -9.51
N GLU A 250 11.81 10.32 -8.45
CA GLU A 250 13.27 10.48 -8.49
C GLU A 250 13.88 9.65 -9.62
N GLN A 251 13.50 8.37 -9.70
CA GLN A 251 13.95 7.43 -10.73
C GLN A 251 13.37 7.76 -12.11
N ARG A 252 12.13 8.25 -12.17
CA ARG A 252 11.46 8.62 -13.43
C ARG A 252 12.06 9.88 -14.07
N TYR A 253 12.52 10.83 -13.25
CA TYR A 253 13.02 12.14 -13.69
C TYR A 253 14.44 12.42 -13.17
N PRO A 254 15.44 11.59 -13.49
CA PRO A 254 16.79 11.69 -12.90
C PRO A 254 17.49 13.01 -13.26
N THR A 255 17.30 13.51 -14.48
CA THR A 255 17.84 14.81 -14.92
C THR A 255 17.26 15.95 -14.11
N THR A 256 15.93 15.99 -13.94
CA THR A 256 15.24 17.02 -13.14
C THR A 256 15.65 16.95 -11.68
N THR A 257 15.77 15.73 -11.11
CA THR A 257 16.24 15.54 -9.73
C THR A 257 17.62 16.16 -9.53
N LYS A 258 18.55 15.95 -10.48
CA LYS A 258 19.90 16.51 -10.42
C LYS A 258 19.91 18.04 -10.60
N GLU A 259 19.18 18.55 -11.59
CA GLU A 259 19.17 19.98 -11.92
C GLU A 259 18.62 20.84 -10.78
N TYR A 260 17.57 20.36 -10.10
CA TYR A 260 16.88 21.10 -9.05
C TYR A 260 17.25 20.62 -7.63
N ASN A 261 18.26 19.75 -7.49
CA ASN A 261 18.67 19.15 -6.21
C ASN A 261 17.52 18.53 -5.40
N ILE A 262 16.53 17.95 -6.09
CA ILE A 262 15.29 17.45 -5.45
C ILE A 262 15.58 16.32 -4.46
N LYS A 263 16.67 15.57 -4.67
CA LYS A 263 17.05 14.45 -3.82
C LYS A 263 17.10 14.82 -2.34
N LEU A 264 17.62 15.99 -1.99
CA LEU A 264 17.70 16.45 -0.60
C LEU A 264 16.31 16.54 0.04
N PHE A 265 15.34 17.14 -0.66
CA PHE A 265 13.96 17.24 -0.16
C PHE A 265 13.27 15.88 -0.02
N ILE A 266 13.63 14.88 -0.84
CA ILE A 266 13.10 13.52 -0.67
C ILE A 266 13.73 12.85 0.55
N ASP A 267 15.05 13.00 0.73
CA ASP A 267 15.79 12.46 1.85
C ASP A 267 15.27 13.05 3.18
N ASP A 268 15.10 14.38 3.26
CA ASP A 268 14.56 15.08 4.43
C ASP A 268 13.12 14.66 4.75
N ALA A 269 12.26 14.56 3.74
CA ALA A 269 10.89 14.11 3.90
C ALA A 269 10.83 12.64 4.37
N GLU A 270 11.72 11.78 3.87
CA GLU A 270 11.83 10.38 4.28
C GLU A 270 12.28 10.26 5.72
N GLU A 271 13.33 10.98 6.12
CA GLU A 271 13.80 11.01 7.50
C GLU A 271 12.68 11.47 8.45
N TYR A 272 11.97 12.54 8.10
CA TYR A 272 10.83 13.01 8.89
C TYR A 272 9.76 11.92 9.04
N VAL A 273 9.36 11.28 7.93
CA VAL A 273 8.34 10.22 7.96
C VAL A 273 8.79 9.04 8.81
N LEU A 274 10.04 8.59 8.69
CA LEU A 274 10.58 7.50 9.49
C LEU A 274 10.61 7.86 10.98
N SER A 275 10.97 9.11 11.32
CA SER A 275 10.97 9.59 12.71
C SER A 275 9.59 9.58 13.39
N LYS A 276 8.50 9.54 12.62
CA LYS A 276 7.11 9.50 13.13
C LYS A 276 6.51 8.11 13.15
N ASN A 277 7.16 7.13 12.52
CA ASN A 277 6.67 5.75 12.42
C ASN A 277 7.52 4.75 13.22
N ASN A 278 8.60 5.21 13.86
CA ASN A 278 9.37 4.49 14.89
C ASN A 278 8.84 4.83 16.30
#